data_AF-A0A8T4D7L8-F1
#
_entry.id   AF-A0A8T4D7L8-F1
#
_cell.length_a   1.000
_cell.length_b   1.000
_cell.length_c   1.000
_cell.angle_alpha   90.00
_cell.angle_beta   90.00
_cell.angle_gamma   90.00
#
_symmetry.space_group_name_H-M   'P 1'
#
loop_
_entity.id
_entity.type
_entity.pdbx_description
1 polymer ?
#
loop_
_entity_poly.entity_id
_entity_poly.type
_entity_poly.pdbx_seq_one_letter_code
_entity_poly.pdbx_strand_id
1 'polypeptide(L)' 'MGCWKWFNGVLKEAEVNVTDANKGEIDEVIHKYIGEQSSYGRCSADWRKARKEINESPQMKSELIQKLKALV' A
#
# COMPACT_ATOMS: atom_id res chain seq x y z
N MET A 1 15.35 0.88 0.80
CA MET A 1 14.43 -0.22 1.22
C MET A 1 13.10 0.06 0.55
N GLY A 2 12.53 -0.89 -0.17
CA GLY A 2 11.22 -0.70 -0.79
C GLY A 2 10.12 -0.53 0.27
N CYS A 3 9.25 0.44 0.06
CA CYS A 3 8.08 0.72 0.86
C CYS A 3 7.14 -0.49 0.97
N TRP A 4 7.12 -1.38 -0.03
CA TRP A 4 6.37 -2.64 -0.02
C TRP A 4 6.66 -3.51 1.22
N LYS A 5 7.88 -3.47 1.79
CA LYS A 5 8.20 -4.23 3.01
C LYS A 5 7.34 -3.82 4.20
N TRP A 6 6.99 -2.54 4.31
CA TRP A 6 6.11 -2.06 5.37
C TRP A 6 4.67 -2.55 5.16
N PHE A 7 4.26 -2.79 3.92
CA PHE A 7 2.92 -3.21 3.56
C PHE A 7 2.78 -4.73 3.36
N ASN A 8 3.77 -5.52 3.77
CA ASN A 8 3.77 -6.99 3.61
C ASN A 8 2.51 -7.68 4.18
N GLY A 9 1.90 -7.14 5.24
CA GLY A 9 0.62 -7.65 5.75
C GLY A 9 -0.53 -7.49 4.76
N VAL A 10 -0.66 -6.29 4.20
CA VAL A 10 -1.67 -5.96 3.18
C VAL A 10 -1.42 -6.75 1.90
N LEU A 11 -0.16 -6.91 1.48
CA LEU A 11 0.21 -7.70 0.29
C LEU A 11 -0.16 -9.18 0.45
N LYS A 12 0.04 -9.76 1.64
CA LYS A 12 -0.41 -11.13 1.95
C LYS A 12 -1.92 -11.26 1.88
N GLU A 13 -2.67 -10.29 2.41
CA GLU A 13 -4.14 -10.29 2.33
C GLU A 13 -4.65 -10.05 0.91
N ALA A 14 -3.89 -9.31 0.11
CA ALA A 14 -4.14 -9.14 -1.30
C ALA A 14 -3.74 -10.37 -2.14
N GLU A 15 -3.16 -11.41 -1.53
CA GLU A 15 -2.62 -12.59 -2.24
C GLU A 15 -1.60 -12.21 -3.33
N VAL A 16 -0.96 -11.05 -3.19
CA VAL A 16 0.02 -10.53 -4.13
C VAL A 16 1.39 -11.07 -3.75
N ASN A 17 1.97 -11.88 -4.64
CA ASN A 17 3.32 -12.39 -4.45
C ASN A 17 4.34 -11.36 -4.95
N VAL A 18 5.16 -10.83 -4.04
CA VAL A 18 6.23 -9.88 -4.40
C VAL A 18 7.40 -10.64 -5.01
N THR A 19 7.69 -10.37 -6.27
CA THR A 19 8.80 -10.91 -7.06
C THR A 19 9.75 -9.79 -7.47
N ASP A 20 10.95 -10.14 -7.96
CA ASP A 20 11.91 -9.12 -8.41
C ASP A 20 11.39 -8.29 -9.60
N ALA A 21 10.50 -8.87 -10.41
CA ALA A 21 9.90 -8.22 -11.56
C ALA A 21 8.81 -7.20 -11.15
N ASN A 22 7.95 -7.54 -10.18
CA ASN A 22 6.80 -6.69 -9.81
C ASN A 22 7.05 -5.80 -8.57
N LYS A 23 8.15 -6.01 -7.81
CA LYS A 23 8.45 -5.23 -6.60
C LYS A 23 8.50 -3.72 -6.88
N GLY A 24 8.91 -3.31 -8.08
CA GLY A 24 8.97 -1.91 -8.48
C GLY A 24 7.58 -1.30 -8.66
N GLU A 25 6.70 -1.99 -9.39
CA GLU A 25 5.32 -1.56 -9.60
C GLU A 25 4.51 -1.55 -8.30
N ILE A 26 4.71 -2.55 -7.44
CA ILE A 26 4.08 -2.59 -6.12
C ILE A 26 4.52 -1.39 -5.28
N ASP A 27 5.82 -1.05 -5.30
CA ASP A 27 6.32 0.13 -4.58
C ASP A 27 5.72 1.42 -5.12
N GLU A 28 5.63 1.56 -6.45
CA GLU A 28 5.04 2.71 -7.11
C GLU A 28 3.57 2.89 -6.76
N VAL A 29 2.77 1.82 -6.79
CA VAL A 29 1.34 1.88 -6.45
C VAL A 29 1.15 2.24 -4.99
N ILE A 30 1.91 1.67 -4.08
CA ILE A 30 1.86 2.04 -2.66
C ILE A 30 2.25 3.50 -2.48
N HIS A 31 3.30 3.97 -3.17
CA HIS A 31 3.76 5.34 -3.08
C HIS A 31 2.71 6.34 -3.59
N LYS A 32 2.16 6.06 -4.77
CA LYS A 32 1.10 6.88 -5.36
C LYS A 32 -0.14 6.90 -4.48
N TYR A 33 -0.55 5.75 -3.97
CA TYR A 33 -1.71 5.65 -3.09
C TYR A 33 -1.53 6.46 -1.81
N ILE A 34 -0.41 6.30 -1.11
CA ILE A 34 -0.15 7.06 0.13
C ILE A 34 -0.02 8.55 -0.16
N GLY A 35 0.66 8.94 -1.24
CA GLY A 35 0.75 10.34 -1.65
C GLY A 35 -0.62 10.96 -1.92
N GLU A 36 -1.49 10.24 -2.62
CA GLU A 36 -2.86 10.67 -2.90
C GLU A 36 -3.72 10.74 -1.63
N GLN A 37 -3.73 9.68 -0.82
CA GLN A 37 -4.49 9.66 0.44
C GLN A 37 -4.00 10.72 1.43
N SER A 38 -2.69 10.98 1.45
CA SER A 38 -2.12 12.03 2.29
C SER A 38 -2.46 13.42 1.80
N SER A 39 -2.48 13.64 0.48
CA SER A 39 -2.95 14.90 -0.10
C SER A 39 -4.43 15.18 0.20
N TYR A 40 -5.24 14.12 0.36
CA TYR A 40 -6.64 14.24 0.80
C TYR A 40 -6.82 14.33 2.31
N GLY A 41 -5.74 14.31 3.09
CA GLY A 41 -5.78 14.33 4.55
C GLY A 41 -6.34 13.06 5.19
N ARG A 42 -6.45 11.95 4.42
CA ARG A 42 -6.94 10.64 4.92
C ARG A 42 -5.86 9.84 5.65
N CYS A 43 -4.59 10.12 5.38
CA CYS A 43 -3.46 9.54 6.12
C CYS A 43 -2.26 10.50 6.19
N SER A 44 -1.33 10.22 7.08
CA SER A 44 -0.10 11.00 7.22
C SER A 44 0.88 10.76 6.07
N ALA A 45 1.62 11.80 5.66
CA ALA A 45 2.75 11.62 4.74
C ALA A 45 3.90 10.79 5.35
N ASP A 46 3.91 10.64 6.68
CA ASP A 46 4.78 9.68 7.37
C ASP A 46 4.35 8.25 7.07
N TRP A 47 5.11 7.55 6.23
CA TRP A 47 4.88 6.15 5.84
C TRP A 47 4.58 5.19 6.99
N ARG A 48 5.27 5.36 8.13
CA ARG A 48 5.05 4.52 9.32
C ARG A 48 3.67 4.76 9.95
N LYS A 49 3.20 6.02 9.95
CA LYS A 49 1.87 6.40 10.41
C LYS A 49 0.80 6.03 9.39
N ALA A 50 1.01 6.35 8.11
CA ALA A 50 0.13 5.95 7.01
C ALA A 50 -0.13 4.44 7.01
N ARG A 51 0.91 3.61 7.16
CA ARG A 51 0.75 2.16 7.26
C ARG A 51 -0.19 1.76 8.42
N LYS A 52 -0.03 2.41 9.57
CA LYS A 52 -0.86 2.15 10.75
C LYS A 52 -2.32 2.56 10.48
N GLU A 53 -2.53 3.77 9.98
CA GLU A 53 -3.85 4.31 9.65
C GLU A 53 -4.56 3.47 8.56
N ILE A 54 -3.83 3.04 7.53
CA ILE A 54 -4.35 2.16 6.48
C ILE A 54 -4.72 0.80 7.07
N ASN A 55 -3.90 0.22 7.96
CA ASN A 55 -4.26 -1.05 8.60
C ASN A 55 -5.44 -0.94 9.57
N GLU A 56 -5.58 0.20 10.27
CA GLU A 56 -6.68 0.47 11.20
C GLU A 56 -7.97 0.88 10.47
N SER A 57 -7.88 1.32 9.20
CA SER A 57 -9.02 1.70 8.37
C SER A 57 -9.40 0.58 7.39
N PRO A 58 -10.53 -0.12 7.61
CA PRO A 58 -10.98 -1.18 6.70
C PRO A 58 -11.19 -0.71 5.26
N GLN A 59 -11.63 0.55 5.10
CA GLN A 59 -11.86 1.16 3.79
C GLN A 59 -10.54 1.37 3.04
N MET A 60 -9.57 2.05 3.65
CA MET A 60 -8.28 2.33 3.00
C MET A 60 -7.50 1.05 2.74
N LYS A 61 -7.60 0.07 3.64
CA LYS A 61 -7.01 -1.25 3.45
C LYS A 61 -7.60 -1.96 2.24
N SER A 62 -8.92 -2.00 2.13
CA SER A 62 -9.62 -2.62 1.01
C SER A 62 -9.30 -1.92 -0.32
N GLU A 63 -9.31 -0.59 -0.35
CA GLU A 63 -8.92 0.22 -1.53
C GLU A 63 -7.50 -0.11 -2.00
N LEU A 64 -6.54 -0.20 -1.07
CA LEU A 64 -5.15 -0.55 -1.39
C LEU A 64 -5.05 -2.00 -1.89
N ILE A 65 -5.75 -2.95 -1.26
CA ILE A 65 -5.79 -4.35 -1.70
C ILE A 65 -6.34 -4.45 -3.12
N GLN A 66 -7.43 -3.75 -3.45
CA GLN A 66 -8.01 -3.76 -4.78
C GLN A 66 -7.05 -3.21 -5.84
N LYS A 67 -6.35 -2.10 -5.53
CA LYS A 67 -5.33 -1.54 -6.43
C LYS A 67 -4.17 -2.50 -6.64
N LEU A 68 -3.74 -3.19 -5.59
CA LEU A 68 -2.66 -4.18 -5.66
C LEU A 68 -3.07 -5.44 -6.44
N LYS A 69 -4.31 -5.93 -6.25
CA LYS A 69 -4.87 -7.05 -7.00
C LYS A 69 -5.02 -6.74 -8.50
N ALA A 70 -5.25 -5.48 -8.87
CA ALA A 70 -5.34 -5.07 -10.27
C ALA A 70 -3.98 -5.09 -11.01
N LEU A 71 -2.86 -5.27 -10.30
CA LEU A 71 -1.52 -5.37 -10.89
C LEU A 71 -1.10 -6.81 -11.23
N VAL A 72 -1.87 -7.82 -10.80
CA VAL A 72 -1.54 -9.24 -10.93
C VAL A 72 -2.51 -9.97 -11.85
#